data_AF-A0A6J4F9Y9-F1
#
_entry.id   AF-A0A6J4F9Y9-F1
#
_cell.length_a   1.000
_cell.length_b   1.000
_cell.length_c   1.000
_cell.angle_alpha   90.00
_cell.angle_beta   90.00
_cell.angle_gamma   90.00
#
_symmetry.space_group_name_H-M   'P 1'
#
loop_
_entity.id
_entity.type
_entity.pdbx_description
1 polymer ?
#
loop_
_entity_poly.entity_id
_entity_poly.type
_entity_poly.pdbx_seq_one_letter_code
_entity_poly.pdbx_strand_id
1 'polypeptide(L)'
;MKSSAVLSLLLMLSLAGCAARAVPWVNPDLPKDRWGADYSACRRMADRDSGWREDDSQGSPLRDYDRHKAKQRFDAVLAGCMIDRGYVQASRANAKASSKE
;
A
#
# COMPACT_ATOMS: atom_id res chain seq x y z
N MET A 1 5.00 18.06 38.80
CA MET A 1 5.75 17.73 37.56
C MET A 1 5.57 16.24 37.23
N LYS A 2 4.38 15.82 36.76
CA LYS A 2 4.10 14.41 36.42
C LYS A 2 3.23 14.28 35.16
N SER A 3 2.42 15.31 34.87
CA SER A 3 1.47 15.33 33.75
C SER A 3 2.09 15.46 32.35
N SER A 4 3.26 16.11 32.21
CA SER A 4 3.93 16.27 30.90
C SER A 4 4.46 14.97 30.32
N ALA A 5 4.91 14.03 31.15
CA ALA A 5 5.48 12.77 30.66
C ALA A 5 4.37 11.86 30.07
N VAL A 6 3.19 11.87 30.68
CA VAL A 6 2.03 11.10 30.21
C VAL A 6 1.51 11.66 28.89
N LEU A 7 1.45 12.99 28.75
CA LEU A 7 1.02 13.65 27.53
C LEU A 7 1.96 13.33 26.34
N SER A 8 3.27 13.34 26.57
CA SER A 8 4.26 12.98 25.54
C SER A 8 4.20 11.50 25.14
N LEU A 9 3.90 10.60 26.07
CA LEU A 9 3.75 9.16 25.77
C LEU A 9 2.52 8.88 24.91
N LEU A 10 1.40 9.56 25.21
CA LEU A 10 0.16 9.49 24.43
C LEU A 10 0.33 10.05 23.01
N LEU A 11 1.14 11.11 22.85
CA LEU A 11 1.44 11.71 21.55
C LEU A 11 2.30 10.78 20.67
N MET A 12 3.22 10.01 21.27
CA MET A 12 4.01 9.02 20.54
C MET A 12 3.18 7.79 20.12
N LEU A 13 2.20 7.37 20.94
CA LEU A 13 1.30 6.27 20.59
C LEU A 13 0.36 6.60 19.43
N SER A 14 -0.10 7.86 19.30
CA SER A 14 -1.00 8.25 18.21
C SER A 14 -0.30 8.32 16.86
N LEU A 15 1.00 8.65 16.81
CA LEU A 15 1.79 8.63 15.58
C LEU A 15 2.02 7.21 15.03
N ALA A 16 2.11 6.20 15.90
CA ALA A 16 2.29 4.81 15.47
C ALA A 16 1.05 4.25 14.74
N GLY A 17 -0.15 4.77 15.03
CA GLY A 17 -1.40 4.32 14.42
C GLY A 17 -1.60 4.77 12.96
N CYS A 18 -0.92 5.83 12.50
CA CYS A 18 -1.16 6.39 11.17
C CYS A 18 -0.36 5.70 10.04
N ALA A 19 0.64 4.88 10.39
CA ALA A 19 1.39 4.08 9.42
C ALA A 19 0.73 2.71 9.12
N ALA A 20 -0.28 2.32 9.91
CA ALA A 20 -1.06 1.10 9.70
C ALA A 20 -2.10 1.31 8.58
N ARG A 21 -1.66 1.77 7.41
CA ARG A 21 -2.49 1.75 6.21
C ARG A 21 -2.68 0.28 5.84
N ALA A 22 -3.86 -0.25 6.17
CA ALA A 22 -4.20 -1.66 5.96
C ALA A 22 -3.81 -2.09 4.54
N VAL A 23 -3.03 -3.17 4.45
CA VAL A 23 -2.63 -3.75 3.17
C VAL A 23 -3.90 -4.31 2.52
N PRO A 24 -4.34 -3.82 1.34
CA PRO A 24 -5.57 -4.27 0.70
C PRO A 24 -5.43 -5.66 0.06
N TRP A 25 -4.40 -6.41 0.43
CA TRP A 25 -4.03 -7.71 -0.09
C TRP A 25 -3.97 -8.70 1.08
N VAL A 26 -4.54 -9.88 0.86
CA VAL A 26 -4.62 -10.94 1.86
C VAL A 26 -4.12 -12.23 1.25
N ASN A 27 -3.44 -13.05 2.03
CA ASN A 27 -3.06 -14.41 1.65
C ASN A 27 -3.52 -15.35 2.78
N PRO A 28 -4.49 -16.25 2.53
CA PRO A 28 -5.05 -17.11 3.56
C PRO A 28 -4.06 -18.16 4.09
N ASP A 29 -3.02 -18.45 3.32
CA ASP A 29 -2.03 -19.49 3.64
C ASP A 29 -0.83 -18.93 4.44
N LEU A 30 -0.72 -17.59 4.54
CA LEU A 30 0.38 -16.92 5.22
C LEU A 30 -0.09 -16.09 6.43
N PRO A 31 0.70 -16.04 7.52
CA PRO A 31 0.38 -15.21 8.67
C PRO A 31 0.41 -13.72 8.31
N LYS A 32 -0.51 -12.95 8.93
CA LYS A 32 -0.72 -11.51 8.66
C LYS A 32 0.54 -10.66 8.83
N ASP A 33 1.43 -11.07 9.73
CA ASP A 33 2.68 -10.38 10.03
C ASP A 33 3.61 -10.31 8.79
N ARG A 34 3.48 -11.27 7.88
CA ARG A 34 4.24 -11.30 6.62
C ARG A 34 3.67 -10.37 5.56
N TRP A 35 2.38 -10.07 5.60
CA TRP A 35 1.68 -9.32 4.55
C TRP A 35 2.25 -7.91 4.38
N GLY A 36 2.57 -7.23 5.48
CA GLY A 36 3.18 -5.91 5.46
C GLY A 36 4.59 -5.93 4.86
N ALA A 37 5.41 -6.92 5.24
CA ALA A 37 6.78 -7.06 4.72
C ALA A 37 6.78 -7.33 3.22
N ASP A 38 5.93 -8.27 2.77
CA ASP A 38 5.81 -8.65 1.36
C ASP A 38 5.25 -7.51 0.50
N TYR A 39 4.22 -6.84 0.99
CA TYR A 39 3.71 -5.63 0.35
C TYR A 39 4.78 -4.55 0.23
N SER A 40 5.56 -4.30 1.28
CA SER A 40 6.64 -3.30 1.24
C SER A 40 7.75 -3.65 0.23
N ALA A 41 8.01 -4.95 0.03
CA ALA A 41 9.00 -5.43 -0.92
C ALA A 41 8.48 -5.29 -2.36
N CYS A 42 7.24 -5.70 -2.63
CA CYS A 42 6.59 -5.52 -3.93
C CYS A 42 6.41 -4.03 -4.28
N ARG A 43 6.08 -3.18 -3.29
CA ARG A 43 6.00 -1.73 -3.47
C ARG A 43 7.34 -1.14 -3.93
N ARG A 44 8.44 -1.49 -3.25
CA ARG A 44 9.80 -1.06 -3.63
C ARG A 44 10.25 -1.58 -4.98
N MET A 45 9.71 -2.72 -5.44
CA MET A 45 9.92 -3.21 -6.79
C MET A 45 9.15 -2.36 -7.80
N ALA A 46 7.86 -2.11 -7.57
CA ALA A 46 7.03 -1.28 -8.42
C ALA A 46 7.52 0.17 -8.51
N ASP A 47 8.02 0.75 -7.41
CA ASP A 47 8.62 2.09 -7.39
C ASP A 47 9.83 2.15 -8.34
N ARG A 48 10.67 1.10 -8.35
CA ARG A 48 11.84 0.99 -9.24
C ARG A 48 11.45 0.80 -10.71
N ASP A 49 10.39 0.05 -10.98
CA ASP A 49 9.93 -0.26 -12.34
C ASP A 49 9.15 0.90 -12.98
N SER A 50 8.35 1.61 -12.18
CA SER A 50 7.47 2.67 -12.68
C SER A 50 8.22 3.83 -13.32
N GLY A 51 9.50 4.04 -12.96
CA GLY A 51 10.41 5.03 -13.58
C GLY A 51 9.92 6.48 -13.52
N TRP A 52 8.82 6.75 -12.83
CA TRP A 52 8.16 8.05 -12.82
C TRP A 52 8.95 9.03 -11.96
N ARG A 53 9.55 10.04 -12.60
CA ARG A 53 10.11 11.20 -11.91
C ARG A 53 9.13 12.35 -12.03
N GLU A 54 8.83 12.94 -10.88
CA GLU A 54 7.99 14.15 -10.80
C GLU A 54 8.52 15.29 -11.68
N ASP A 55 9.83 15.34 -11.89
CA ASP A 55 10.54 16.36 -12.67
C ASP A 55 10.32 16.25 -14.20
N ASP A 56 10.06 15.05 -14.72
CA ASP A 56 9.80 14.83 -16.17
C ASP A 56 8.51 15.51 -16.63
N SER A 57 7.67 15.93 -15.69
CA SER A 57 6.34 16.48 -15.90
C SER A 57 6.27 18.01 -15.74
N GLN A 58 7.37 18.69 -15.43
CA GLN A 58 7.39 20.15 -15.29
C GLN A 58 7.22 20.83 -16.66
N GLY A 59 5.96 21.05 -17.06
CA GLY A 59 5.60 21.80 -18.27
C GLY A 59 4.62 21.10 -19.21
N SER A 60 4.25 19.83 -18.95
CA SER A 60 3.26 19.12 -19.77
C SER A 60 1.84 19.60 -19.46
N PRO A 61 1.04 20.03 -20.46
CA PRO A 61 -0.40 20.29 -20.30
C PRO A 61 -1.20 19.05 -19.88
N LEU A 62 -0.61 17.85 -20.05
CA LEU A 62 -1.23 16.56 -19.74
C LEU A 62 -0.69 15.96 -18.43
N ARG A 63 -0.04 16.76 -17.58
CA ARG A 63 0.61 16.27 -16.35
C ARG A 63 -0.27 15.37 -15.50
N ASP A 64 -1.53 15.74 -15.30
CA ASP A 64 -2.45 14.93 -14.47
C ASP A 64 -2.76 13.60 -15.15
N TYR A 65 -2.96 13.60 -16.47
CA TYR A 65 -3.14 12.37 -17.25
C TYR A 65 -1.90 11.46 -17.17
N ASP A 66 -0.70 12.03 -17.33
CA ASP A 66 0.56 11.28 -17.26
C ASP A 66 0.78 10.71 -15.85
N ARG A 67 0.49 11.49 -14.80
CA ARG A 67 0.50 11.03 -13.40
C ARG A 67 -0.49 9.88 -13.19
N HIS A 68 -1.70 9.97 -13.73
CA HIS A 68 -2.69 8.88 -13.63
C HIS A 68 -2.20 7.61 -14.33
N LYS A 69 -1.60 7.74 -15.52
CA LYS A 69 -1.06 6.60 -16.28
C LYS A 69 0.13 5.96 -15.56
N ALA A 70 1.03 6.77 -14.98
CA ALA A 70 2.13 6.29 -14.16
C ALA A 70 1.63 5.54 -12.93
N LYS A 71 0.62 6.08 -12.25
CA LYS A 71 -0.04 5.40 -11.13
C LYS A 71 -0.65 4.06 -11.53
N GLN A 72 -1.33 3.99 -12.68
CA GLN A 72 -1.90 2.73 -13.17
C GLN A 72 -0.82 1.67 -13.43
N ARG A 73 0.31 2.06 -14.03
CA ARG A 73 1.45 1.15 -14.24
C ARG A 73 2.02 0.65 -12.92
N PHE A 74 2.25 1.57 -11.98
CA PHE A 74 2.70 1.22 -10.63
C PHE A 74 1.77 0.22 -9.95
N ASP A 75 0.46 0.51 -9.95
CA ASP A 75 -0.55 -0.34 -9.33
C ASP A 75 -0.62 -1.72 -10.02
N ALA A 76 -0.40 -1.80 -11.33
CA ALA A 76 -0.36 -3.06 -12.09
C ALA A 76 0.86 -3.93 -11.74
N VAL A 77 2.05 -3.33 -11.65
CA VAL A 77 3.28 -4.04 -11.27
C VAL A 77 3.21 -4.54 -9.83
N LEU A 78 2.72 -3.69 -8.92
CA LEU A 78 2.48 -4.05 -7.53
C LEU A 78 1.48 -5.22 -7.44
N ALA A 79 0.39 -5.15 -8.20
CA ALA A 79 -0.60 -6.21 -8.25
C ALA A 79 -0.02 -7.54 -8.76
N GLY A 80 0.78 -7.52 -9.83
CA GLY A 80 1.47 -8.70 -10.35
C GLY A 80 2.34 -9.38 -9.29
N CYS A 81 3.22 -8.61 -8.64
CA CYS A 81 4.10 -9.13 -7.59
C CYS A 81 3.34 -9.76 -6.42
N MET A 82 2.21 -9.15 -6.02
CA MET A 82 1.37 -9.69 -4.95
C MET A 82 0.66 -10.98 -5.39
N ILE A 83 0.12 -11.02 -6.61
CA ILE A 83 -0.56 -12.19 -7.18
C ILE A 83 0.40 -13.38 -7.32
N ASP A 84 1.62 -13.15 -7.80
CA ASP A 84 2.66 -14.18 -7.93
C ASP A 84 3.03 -14.83 -6.58
N ARG A 85 2.86 -14.08 -5.50
CA ARG A 85 3.04 -14.54 -4.11
C ARG A 85 1.79 -15.16 -3.49
N GLY A 86 0.72 -15.33 -4.27
CA GLY A 86 -0.55 -15.92 -3.81
C GLY A 86 -1.47 -14.96 -3.05
N TYR A 87 -1.18 -13.65 -3.06
CA TYR A 87 -2.07 -12.68 -2.44
C TYR A 87 -3.26 -12.34 -3.34
N VAL A 88 -4.42 -12.14 -2.72
CA VAL A 88 -5.65 -11.68 -3.37
C VAL A 88 -6.11 -10.36 -2.79
N GLN A 89 -6.78 -9.53 -3.59
CA GLN A 89 -7.33 -8.27 -3.10
C GLN A 89 -8.43 -8.53 -2.06
N ALA A 90 -8.39 -7.82 -0.93
CA ALA A 90 -9.35 -7.95 0.16
C ALA A 90 -10.80 -7.71 -0.30
N SER A 91 -11.01 -6.75 -1.23
CA SER A 91 -12.33 -6.50 -1.84
C SER A 91 -12.87 -7.72 -2.59
N ARG A 92 -12.01 -8.45 -3.31
CA ARG A 92 -12.37 -9.68 -4.03
C ARG A 92 -12.56 -10.87 -3.08
N ALA A 93 -11.77 -10.94 -2.02
CA ALA A 93 -11.92 -11.97 -0.99
C ALA A 93 -13.28 -11.84 -0.28
N ASN A 94 -13.67 -10.62 0.10
CA ASN A 94 -14.97 -10.35 0.73
C ASN A 94 -16.15 -10.60 -0.22
N ALA A 95 -16.01 -10.27 -1.52
CA ALA A 95 -17.03 -10.56 -2.52
C ALA A 95 -17.30 -12.06 -2.71
N LYS A 96 -16.28 -12.92 -2.61
CA LYS A 96 -16.46 -14.38 -2.63
C LYS A 96 -17.12 -14.93 -1.37
N ALA A 97 -16.91 -14.29 -0.22
CA ALA A 97 -17.56 -14.70 1.03
C ALA A 97 -19.07 -14.41 1.01
N SER A 98 -19.49 -13.27 0.44
CA SER A 98 -20.91 -12.86 0.40
C SER A 98 -21.76 -13.56 -0.67
N SER A 99 -21.13 -14.27 -1.63
CA SER A 99 -21.84 -15.02 -2.69
C SER A 99 -22.18 -16.47 -2.28
N LYS A 100 -21.89 -16.86 -1.05
CA LYS A 100 -22.09 -18.22 -0.54
C LYS A 100 -23.26 -18.34 0.45
N GLU A 101 -24.09 -17.30 0.54
CA GLU A 101 -25.34 -17.27 1.30
C GLU A 101 -26.54 -17.47 0.38
#